data_AF-A0A398AL33-F1
#
_entry.id   AF-A0A398AL33-F1
#
_cell.length_a   1.000
_cell.length_b   1.000
_cell.length_c   1.000
_cell.angle_alpha   90.00
_cell.angle_beta   90.00
_cell.angle_gamma   90.00
#
_symmetry.space_group_name_H-M   'P 1'
#
loop_
_entity.id
_entity.type
_entity.pdbx_description
1 polymer ?
#
loop_
_entity_poly.entity_id
_entity_poly.type
_entity_poly.pdbx_seq_one_letter_code
_entity_poly.pdbx_strand_id
1 'polypeptide(L)'
;MTTNACKFICLIFLFAFVSQGFGCQGSFEDIYLKQSKTGKMIKNTPEWEVRVTNPCTCTCTDIVLTCVGFKSLTPIDRLQLSISGNECKMTNNLYGHSDFVFKYVWAKKLDIKMESGGIACS
;
A
#
# COMPACT_ATOMS: atom_id res chain seq x y z
N MET A 1 -37.23 -6.25 38.70
CA MET A 1 -37.23 -6.06 37.22
C MET A 1 -35.95 -5.32 36.83
N THR A 2 -34.78 -5.94 36.93
CA THR A 2 -33.49 -5.22 36.83
C THR A 2 -32.35 -6.13 36.37
N THR A 3 -32.57 -6.86 35.27
CA THR A 3 -31.51 -7.69 34.64
C THR A 3 -31.52 -7.57 33.12
N ASN A 4 -32.68 -7.33 32.51
CA ASN A 4 -32.79 -7.21 31.05
C ASN A 4 -32.23 -5.89 30.53
N ALA A 5 -32.40 -4.77 31.25
CA ALA A 5 -31.90 -3.46 30.84
C ALA A 5 -30.36 -3.44 30.70
N CYS A 6 -29.64 -4.08 31.62
CA CYS A 6 -28.18 -4.17 31.57
C CYS A 6 -27.71 -5.02 30.37
N LYS A 7 -28.40 -6.11 30.05
CA LYS A 7 -28.13 -6.94 28.85
C LYS A 7 -28.36 -6.19 27.55
N PHE A 8 -29.44 -5.40 27.46
CA PHE A 8 -29.73 -4.57 26.27
C PHE A 8 -28.67 -3.50 26.06
N ILE A 9 -28.19 -2.85 27.13
CA ILE A 9 -27.13 -1.84 27.04
C ILE A 9 -25.81 -2.48 26.57
N CYS A 10 -25.42 -3.64 27.11
CA CYS A 10 -24.23 -4.37 26.64
C CYS A 10 -24.31 -4.76 25.16
N LEU A 11 -25.49 -5.17 24.68
CA LEU A 11 -25.73 -5.48 23.26
C LEU A 11 -25.58 -4.23 22.38
N ILE A 12 -26.13 -3.09 22.78
CA ILE A 12 -26.02 -1.83 22.03
C ILE A 12 -24.56 -1.36 21.95
N PHE A 13 -23.79 -1.47 23.05
CA PHE A 13 -22.36 -1.13 23.02
C PHE A 13 -21.54 -2.06 22.11
N LEU A 14 -21.85 -3.36 22.08
CA LEU A 14 -21.20 -4.29 21.15
C LEU A 14 -21.49 -3.94 19.68
N PHE A 15 -22.73 -3.60 19.32
CA PHE A 15 -23.08 -3.19 17.95
C PHE A 15 -22.48 -1.83 17.57
N ALA A 16 -22.41 -0.87 18.50
CA ALA A 16 -21.78 0.42 18.26
C ALA A 16 -20.26 0.26 17.97
N PHE A 17 -19.58 -0.63 18.69
CA PHE A 17 -18.16 -0.93 18.43
C PHE A 17 -17.94 -1.69 17.11
N VAL A 18 -18.88 -2.54 16.68
CA VAL A 18 -18.79 -3.21 15.37
C VAL A 18 -18.97 -2.22 14.21
N SER A 19 -19.75 -1.15 14.41
CA SER A 19 -19.96 -0.11 13.37
C SER A 19 -18.77 0.84 13.19
N GLN A 20 -17.83 0.88 14.13
CA GLN A 20 -16.54 1.56 13.94
C GLN A 20 -15.55 0.59 13.30
N GLY A 21 -15.89 0.14 12.09
CA GLY A 21 -14.86 -0.35 11.18
C GLY A 21 -13.90 0.82 10.94
N PHE A 22 -12.68 0.73 11.47
CA PHE A 22 -11.54 1.53 11.02
C PHE A 22 -11.28 1.16 9.55
N GLY A 23 -12.16 1.63 8.66
CA GLY A 23 -12.25 1.23 7.28
C GLY A 23 -11.92 2.43 6.43
N CYS A 24 -10.88 2.26 5.62
CA CYS A 24 -10.46 3.18 4.57
C CYS A 24 -11.57 4.11 4.08
N GLN A 25 -11.30 5.43 4.06
CA GLN A 25 -12.24 6.45 3.59
C GLN A 25 -12.51 6.42 2.08
N GLY A 26 -11.86 5.50 1.36
CA GLY A 26 -11.87 5.45 -0.09
C GLY A 26 -11.04 6.58 -0.68
N SER A 27 -10.02 7.04 0.06
CA SER A 27 -9.12 8.09 -0.37
C SER A 27 -7.77 7.51 -0.77
N PHE A 28 -7.01 8.25 -1.58
CA PHE A 28 -5.64 7.87 -1.91
C PHE A 28 -4.72 7.86 -0.69
N GLU A 29 -5.03 8.64 0.34
CA GLU A 29 -4.24 8.72 1.58
C GLU A 29 -4.32 7.43 2.41
N ASP A 30 -5.35 6.61 2.18
CA ASP A 30 -5.48 5.30 2.82
C ASP A 30 -4.52 4.25 2.22
N ILE A 31 -3.98 4.51 1.02
CA ILE A 31 -3.01 3.65 0.36
C ILE A 31 -1.63 3.93 0.95
N TYR A 32 -0.94 2.89 1.40
CA TYR A 32 0.37 3.06 2.03
C TYR A 32 1.46 2.26 1.34
N LEU A 33 2.67 2.83 1.41
CA LEU A 33 3.89 2.22 0.88
C LEU A 33 4.81 1.83 2.03
N LYS A 34 5.27 0.58 2.00
CA LYS A 34 6.30 0.08 2.90
C LYS A 34 7.51 -0.38 2.11
N GLN A 35 8.68 -0.15 2.68
CA GLN A 35 9.93 -0.62 2.09
C GLN A 35 10.81 -1.27 3.16
N SER A 36 11.24 -2.50 2.89
CA SER A 36 11.98 -3.36 3.82
C SER A 36 13.07 -4.15 3.13
N LYS A 37 14.13 -4.50 3.87
CA LYS A 37 15.16 -5.44 3.37
C LYS A 37 14.57 -6.84 3.27
N THR A 38 14.89 -7.57 2.21
CA THR A 38 14.45 -8.97 2.05
C THR A 38 15.37 -9.96 2.77
N GLY A 39 16.56 -9.51 3.18
CA GLY A 39 17.63 -10.37 3.72
C GLY A 39 18.52 -11.00 2.64
N LYS A 40 18.11 -10.93 1.36
CA LYS A 40 18.92 -11.40 0.24
C LYS A 40 19.97 -10.35 -0.14
N MET A 41 21.15 -10.85 -0.52
CA MET A 41 22.27 -10.04 -1.00
C MET A 41 22.62 -10.45 -2.42
N ILE A 42 22.83 -9.48 -3.31
CA ILE A 42 23.28 -9.69 -4.69
C ILE A 42 24.55 -8.88 -4.90
N LYS A 43 25.67 -9.56 -5.21
CA LYS A 43 27.00 -8.93 -5.32
C LYS A 43 27.32 -8.06 -4.09
N ASN A 44 27.09 -8.60 -2.90
CA ASN A 44 27.28 -7.93 -1.61
C ASN A 44 26.45 -6.63 -1.41
N THR A 45 25.40 -6.45 -2.21
CA THR A 45 24.45 -5.32 -2.12
C THR A 45 23.08 -5.84 -1.66
N PRO A 46 22.40 -5.18 -0.71
CA PRO A 46 21.12 -5.67 -0.20
C PRO A 46 20.01 -5.52 -1.24
N GLU A 47 19.11 -6.50 -1.23
CA GLU A 47 17.84 -6.46 -1.94
C GLU A 47 16.76 -5.87 -1.02
N TRP A 48 15.98 -4.95 -1.58
CA TRP A 48 14.88 -4.25 -0.95
C TRP A 48 13.58 -4.66 -1.62
N GLU A 49 12.53 -4.81 -0.83
CA GLU A 49 11.16 -4.98 -1.29
C GLU A 49 10.38 -3.69 -1.04
N VAL A 50 9.68 -3.23 -2.06
CA VAL A 50 8.70 -2.16 -1.98
C VAL A 50 7.33 -2.80 -2.12
N ARG A 51 6.46 -2.53 -1.15
CA ARG A 51 5.08 -3.00 -1.11
C ARG A 51 4.16 -1.79 -1.02
N VAL A 52 3.26 -1.68 -1.99
CA VAL A 52 2.14 -0.73 -1.97
C VAL A 52 0.89 -1.52 -1.65
N THR A 53 0.20 -1.14 -0.58
CA THR A 53 -0.97 -1.87 -0.08
C THR A 53 -2.20 -1.00 -0.20
N ASN A 54 -3.25 -1.57 -0.79
CA ASN A 54 -4.59 -1.00 -0.80
C ASN A 54 -5.47 -1.74 0.22
N PRO A 55 -5.67 -1.17 1.43
CA PRO A 55 -6.54 -1.78 2.44
C PRO A 55 -8.04 -1.53 2.19
N CYS A 56 -8.38 -0.83 1.10
CA CYS A 56 -9.72 -0.39 0.78
C CYS A 56 -10.44 -1.37 -0.13
N THR A 57 -11.76 -1.25 -0.23
CA THR A 57 -12.53 -2.00 -1.25
C THR A 57 -12.41 -1.37 -2.64
N CYS A 58 -12.22 -0.05 -2.72
CA CYS A 58 -12.11 0.67 -3.98
C CYS A 58 -10.80 0.35 -4.70
N THR A 59 -10.80 0.47 -6.01
CA THR A 59 -9.60 0.30 -6.83
C THR A 59 -8.83 1.61 -6.92
N CYS A 60 -7.52 1.57 -6.70
CA CYS A 60 -6.65 2.71 -6.92
C CYS A 60 -6.05 2.67 -8.33
N THR A 61 -6.18 3.75 -9.08
CA THR A 61 -5.80 3.86 -10.49
C THR A 61 -4.69 4.89 -10.69
N ASP A 62 -3.98 4.82 -11.81
CA ASP A 62 -2.96 5.82 -12.21
C ASP A 62 -1.93 6.14 -11.11
N ILE A 63 -1.49 5.12 -10.36
CA ILE A 63 -0.59 5.30 -9.23
C ILE A 63 0.79 5.75 -9.73
N VAL A 64 1.26 6.87 -9.19
CA VAL A 64 2.59 7.43 -9.41
C VAL A 64 3.34 7.44 -8.08
N LEU A 65 4.56 6.94 -8.12
CA LEU A 65 5.50 6.95 -7.00
C LEU A 65 6.67 7.89 -7.32
N THR A 66 7.17 8.59 -6.31
CA THR A 66 8.47 9.26 -6.45
C THR A 66 9.57 8.20 -6.43
N CYS A 67 10.49 8.27 -7.37
CA CYS A 67 11.66 7.39 -7.45
C CYS A 67 12.90 8.14 -7.92
N VAL A 68 13.21 9.22 -7.21
CA VAL A 68 14.38 10.07 -7.50
C VAL A 68 15.67 9.25 -7.42
N GLY A 69 16.46 9.30 -8.50
CA GLY A 69 17.74 8.60 -8.56
C GLY A 69 17.62 7.07 -8.55
N PHE A 70 16.47 6.53 -8.95
CA PHE A 70 16.22 5.10 -8.97
C PHE A 70 17.26 4.35 -9.81
N LYS A 71 18.01 3.47 -9.15
CA LYS A 71 18.98 2.57 -9.77
C LYS A 71 18.90 1.22 -9.06
N SER A 72 18.93 0.15 -9.85
CA SER A 72 18.93 -1.22 -9.34
C SER A 72 20.00 -2.02 -10.07
N LEU A 73 20.75 -2.85 -9.33
CA LEU A 73 21.71 -3.78 -9.93
C LEU A 73 21.02 -4.92 -10.70
N THR A 74 19.76 -5.21 -10.37
CA THR A 74 18.93 -6.16 -11.08
C THR A 74 17.88 -5.44 -11.92
N PRO A 75 17.57 -5.96 -13.12
CA PRO A 75 16.48 -5.42 -13.93
C PRO A 75 15.16 -5.52 -13.17
N ILE A 76 14.30 -4.52 -13.39
CA ILE A 76 12.93 -4.50 -12.88
C ILE A 76 12.00 -4.78 -14.04
N ASP A 77 10.94 -5.52 -13.76
CA ASP A 77 9.91 -5.82 -14.73
C ASP A 77 9.17 -4.54 -15.14
N ARG A 78 9.45 -4.05 -16.36
CA ARG A 78 8.83 -2.85 -16.91
C ARG A 78 7.36 -3.05 -17.27
N LEU A 79 6.87 -4.29 -17.29
CA LEU A 79 5.43 -4.56 -17.44
C LEU A 79 4.66 -4.13 -16.19
N GLN A 80 5.34 -4.05 -15.05
CA GLN A 80 4.74 -3.71 -13.76
C GLN A 80 4.98 -2.23 -13.39
N LEU A 81 6.16 -1.70 -13.70
CA LEU A 81 6.57 -0.36 -13.32
C LEU A 81 7.25 0.37 -14.48
N SER A 82 6.67 1.49 -14.92
CA SER A 82 7.26 2.39 -15.90
C SER A 82 8.05 3.49 -15.18
N ILE A 83 9.33 3.65 -15.52
CA ILE A 83 10.24 4.60 -14.88
C ILE A 83 10.52 5.74 -15.87
N SER A 84 10.18 6.96 -15.49
CA SER A 84 10.40 8.17 -16.29
C SER A 84 11.06 9.26 -15.43
N GLY A 85 12.38 9.40 -15.56
CA GLY A 85 13.15 10.36 -14.77
C GLY A 85 13.08 10.06 -13.28
N ASN A 86 12.34 10.89 -12.54
CA ASN A 86 12.15 10.79 -11.08
C ASN A 86 10.80 10.18 -10.69
N GLU A 87 9.96 9.83 -11.65
CA GLU A 87 8.64 9.27 -11.43
C GLU A 87 8.59 7.79 -11.83
N CYS A 88 7.90 7.00 -11.02
CA CYS A 88 7.68 5.59 -11.25
C CYS A 88 6.17 5.34 -11.28
N LYS A 89 5.62 5.19 -12.48
CA LYS A 89 4.20 4.91 -12.69
C LYS A 89 3.95 3.41 -12.66
N MET A 90 2.98 2.97 -11.86
CA MET A 90 2.49 1.60 -11.91
C MET A 90 1.67 1.41 -13.19
N THR A 91 1.96 0.33 -13.92
CA THR A 91 1.24 0.04 -15.18
C THR A 91 -0.18 -0.47 -14.91
N ASN A 92 -0.37 -1.18 -13.80
CA ASN A 92 -1.64 -1.78 -13.42
C ASN A 92 -2.30 -1.01 -12.28
N ASN A 93 -3.63 -1.05 -12.26
CA ASN A 93 -4.43 -0.59 -11.13
C ASN A 93 -4.20 -1.48 -9.90
N LEU A 94 -4.31 -0.90 -8.71
CA LEU A 94 -4.23 -1.61 -7.44
C LEU A 94 -5.65 -1.87 -6.92
N TYR A 95 -6.12 -3.09 -7.12
CA TYR A 95 -7.45 -3.52 -6.69
C TYR A 95 -7.62 -3.44 -5.17
N GLY A 96 -8.87 -3.40 -4.73
CA GLY A 96 -9.17 -3.40 -3.31
C GLY A 96 -8.63 -4.64 -2.59
N HIS A 97 -8.18 -4.46 -1.35
CA HIS A 97 -7.59 -5.50 -0.49
C HIS A 97 -6.42 -6.26 -1.15
N SER A 98 -5.62 -5.55 -1.96
CA SER A 98 -4.51 -6.14 -2.70
C SER A 98 -3.20 -5.38 -2.50
N ASP A 99 -2.11 -6.08 -2.81
CA ASP A 99 -0.75 -5.55 -2.72
C ASP A 99 -0.08 -5.55 -4.10
N PHE A 100 0.67 -4.48 -4.37
CA PHE A 100 1.67 -4.46 -5.42
C PHE A 100 3.06 -4.56 -4.80
N VAL A 101 3.90 -5.45 -5.34
CA VAL A 101 5.23 -5.72 -4.79
C VAL A 101 6.26 -5.74 -5.90
N PHE A 102 7.32 -4.94 -5.73
CA PHE A 102 8.50 -5.05 -6.57
C PHE A 102 9.78 -5.02 -5.73
N LYS A 103 10.87 -5.51 -6.31
CA LYS A 103 12.16 -5.60 -5.64
C LYS A 103 13.22 -4.84 -6.41
N TYR A 104 14.16 -4.27 -5.67
CA TYR A 104 15.32 -3.59 -6.24
C TYR A 104 16.57 -3.87 -5.40
N VAL A 105 17.74 -3.78 -6.03
CA VAL A 105 19.01 -4.07 -5.38
C VAL A 105 19.85 -2.82 -5.37
N TRP A 106 20.08 -2.26 -4.19
CA TRP A 106 20.83 -1.02 -4.03
C TRP A 106 21.48 -0.90 -2.65
N ALA A 107 22.57 -0.14 -2.57
CA ALA A 107 23.34 -0.01 -1.34
C ALA A 107 22.55 0.64 -0.19
N LYS A 108 21.64 1.57 -0.51
CA LYS A 108 20.84 2.32 0.46
C LYS A 108 19.35 2.23 0.14
N LYS A 109 18.54 2.41 1.18
CA LYS A 109 17.10 2.62 1.09
C LYS A 109 16.82 3.84 0.22
N LEU A 110 16.00 3.70 -0.82
CA LEU A 110 15.56 4.82 -1.67
C LEU A 110 14.39 5.56 -1.02
N ASP A 111 14.32 6.87 -1.22
CA ASP A 111 13.23 7.72 -0.74
C ASP A 111 12.01 7.64 -1.69
N ILE A 112 11.41 6.46 -1.75
CA ILE A 112 10.22 6.19 -2.57
C ILE A 112 8.98 6.56 -1.77
N LYS A 113 8.12 7.40 -2.33
CA LYS A 113 6.87 7.87 -1.70
C LYS A 113 5.71 7.75 -2.68
N MET A 114 4.50 7.66 -2.15
CA MET A 114 3.28 7.84 -2.95
C MET A 114 3.24 9.31 -3.41
N GLU A 115 3.08 9.55 -4.71
CA GLU A 115 3.00 10.89 -5.28
C GLU A 115 1.56 11.25 -5.62
N SER A 116 0.89 10.39 -6.39
CA SER A 116 -0.51 10.58 -6.76
C SER A 116 -1.17 9.27 -7.17
N GLY A 117 -2.50 9.28 -7.21
CA GLY A 117 -3.33 8.19 -7.69
C GLY A 117 -4.81 8.57 -7.65
N GLY A 118 -5.60 7.94 -8.50
CA GLY A 118 -7.06 8.04 -8.50
C GLY A 118 -7.69 6.95 -7.63
N ILE A 119 -8.91 7.19 -7.16
CA ILE A 119 -9.74 6.16 -6.54
C ILE A 119 -11.00 5.98 -7.38
N ALA A 120 -11.29 4.72 -7.72
CA ALA A 120 -12.51 4.29 -8.39
C ALA A 120 -13.29 3.35 -7.46
N CYS A 121 -14.44 3.82 -6.99
CA CYS A 121 -15.40 3.06 -6.18
C CYS A 121 -16.66 2.80 -7.03
N SER A 122 -17.23 1.60 -6.95
CA SER A 122 -18.46 1.19 -7.65
C SER A 122 -19.57 0.87 -6.66
#